data_AF-A0A368H8L9-F1
#
_entry.id   AF-A0A368H8L9-F1
#
_cell.length_a   1.000
_cell.length_b   1.000
_cell.length_c   1.000
_cell.angle_alpha   90.00
_cell.angle_beta   90.00
_cell.angle_gamma   90.00
#
_symmetry.space_group_name_H-M   'P 1'
#
loop_
_entity.id
_entity.type
_entity.pdbx_description
1 polymer ?
#
loop_
_entity_poly.entity_id
_entity_poly.type
_entity_poly.pdbx_seq_one_letter_code
_entity_poly.pdbx_strand_id
1 'polypeptide(L)'
;MIKPVYETVTILNALGGANDVHVRPCERRRLNHSSKWDARSLKLYRNESDATAKQLQANLTFARGAVHASLPRPAIDWLVNTVDLTRLMNQLNTNHYSSVNASTFEALLQNLCNFEEMGVDEVLIPSLQVSDVFDMPGRFTGECLKRGKMKGFVTRLTIWGPSKAHCRSGYFRHSVCVFGIEDFAWVSSNPKLMANKVCKSQLAYRVLSKTSMQSSMMEK
;
A
#
# COMPACT_ATOMS: atom_id res chain seq x y z
N MET A 1 -8.23 -7.92 -11.80
CA MET A 1 -9.25 -6.87 -11.56
C MET A 1 -10.59 -7.52 -11.32
N ILE A 2 -11.48 -6.86 -10.58
CA ILE A 2 -12.85 -7.32 -10.31
C ILE A 2 -13.90 -6.50 -11.06
N LYS A 3 -13.49 -5.39 -11.69
CA LYS A 3 -14.32 -4.56 -12.56
C LYS A 3 -13.98 -4.77 -14.03
N PRO A 4 -14.96 -4.68 -14.94
CA PRO A 4 -14.68 -4.63 -16.37
C PRO A 4 -13.91 -3.35 -16.73
N VAL A 5 -13.31 -3.34 -17.93
CA VAL A 5 -12.50 -2.22 -18.41
C VAL A 5 -13.33 -0.93 -18.47
N TYR A 6 -14.56 -0.99 -18.99
CA TYR A 6 -15.43 0.18 -19.12
C TYR A 6 -15.80 0.81 -17.76
N GLU A 7 -16.14 0.00 -16.76
CA GLU A 7 -16.42 0.49 -15.40
C GLU A 7 -15.16 1.06 -14.75
N THR A 8 -14.01 0.40 -14.95
CA THR A 8 -12.71 0.90 -14.47
C THR A 8 -12.39 2.28 -15.03
N VAL A 9 -12.56 2.46 -16.34
CA VAL A 9 -12.36 3.77 -17.02
C VAL A 9 -13.32 4.80 -16.47
N THR A 10 -14.60 4.45 -16.27
CA THR A 10 -15.61 5.35 -15.70
C THR A 10 -15.22 5.81 -14.29
N ILE A 11 -14.80 4.89 -13.42
CA ILE A 11 -14.36 5.19 -12.05
C ILE A 11 -13.13 6.10 -12.07
N LEU A 12 -12.10 5.78 -12.86
CA LEU A 12 -10.87 6.55 -12.92
C LEU A 12 -11.09 7.94 -13.55
N ASN A 13 -11.98 8.06 -14.53
CA ASN A 13 -12.38 9.36 -15.08
C ASN A 13 -13.12 10.21 -14.03
N ALA A 14 -13.97 9.60 -13.20
CA ALA A 14 -14.65 10.29 -12.11
C ALA A 14 -13.68 10.81 -11.03
N LEU A 15 -12.48 10.24 -10.90
CA LEU A 15 -11.43 10.78 -10.02
C LEU A 15 -10.80 12.07 -10.56
N GLY A 16 -11.00 12.41 -11.84
CA GLY A 16 -10.60 13.72 -12.40
C GLY A 16 -9.10 14.02 -12.31
N GLY A 17 -8.24 13.00 -12.33
CA GLY A 17 -6.79 13.16 -12.18
C GLY A 17 -6.31 13.22 -10.72
N ALA A 18 -7.16 12.90 -9.74
CA ALA A 18 -6.73 12.67 -8.36
C ALA A 18 -6.01 11.32 -8.20
N ASN A 19 -5.03 11.28 -7.30
CA ASN A 19 -4.35 10.08 -6.85
C ASN A 19 -5.27 9.28 -5.92
N ASP A 20 -5.46 7.99 -6.21
CA ASP A 20 -6.19 7.08 -5.34
C ASP A 20 -5.21 6.25 -4.51
N VAL A 21 -4.99 6.68 -3.27
CA VAL A 21 -3.99 6.13 -2.35
C VAL A 21 -4.61 5.96 -0.97
N HIS A 22 -4.39 4.79 -0.36
CA HIS A 22 -4.74 4.58 1.04
C HIS A 22 -3.83 5.41 1.95
N VAL A 23 -4.41 6.14 2.90
CA VAL A 23 -3.63 6.95 3.83
C VAL A 23 -4.15 6.83 5.26
N ARG A 24 -3.22 6.63 6.19
CA ARG A 24 -3.43 6.62 7.64
C ARG A 24 -2.21 7.18 8.38
N PRO A 25 -2.37 7.60 9.65
CA PRO A 25 -1.25 8.05 10.47
C PRO A 25 -0.11 7.02 10.53
N CYS A 26 1.13 7.50 10.39
CA CYS A 26 2.32 6.69 10.55
C CYS A 26 2.70 6.62 12.03
N GLU A 27 2.99 5.42 12.56
CA GLU A 27 3.45 5.27 13.93
C GLU A 27 4.83 5.87 14.11
N ARG A 28 5.04 6.57 15.24
CA ARG A 28 6.32 7.22 15.54
C ARG A 28 7.50 6.24 15.56
N ARG A 29 7.29 5.00 16.03
CA ARG A 29 8.36 3.98 16.10
C ARG A 29 8.93 3.56 14.75
N ARG A 30 8.16 3.73 13.66
CA ARG A 30 8.57 3.34 12.31
C ARG A 30 9.46 4.37 11.62
N LEU A 31 9.71 5.53 12.24
CA LEU A 31 10.48 6.60 11.63
C LEU A 31 11.75 6.86 12.45
N ASN A 32 12.87 6.99 11.75
CA ASN A 32 14.11 7.46 12.36
C ASN A 32 14.04 8.98 12.56
N HIS A 33 13.82 9.41 13.80
CA HIS A 33 13.72 10.84 14.16
C HIS A 33 15.07 11.58 14.15
N SER A 34 16.19 10.85 14.13
CA SER A 34 17.54 11.43 14.02
C SER A 34 17.94 11.72 12.57
N SER A 35 17.22 11.15 11.59
CA SER A 35 17.46 11.41 10.18
C SER A 35 16.93 12.77 9.74
N LYS A 36 17.62 13.39 8.78
CA LYS A 36 17.13 14.60 8.11
C LYS A 36 16.17 14.21 6.99
N TRP A 37 14.96 14.75 7.04
CA TRP A 37 13.86 14.46 6.10
C TRP A 37 13.42 15.69 5.29
N ASP A 38 14.24 16.75 5.28
CA ASP A 38 14.04 17.90 4.41
C ASP A 38 14.44 17.59 2.96
N ALA A 39 13.75 18.20 2.00
CA ALA A 39 13.97 17.94 0.58
C ALA A 39 15.41 18.19 0.13
N ARG A 40 16.09 19.20 0.67
CA ARG A 40 17.49 19.51 0.36
C ARG A 40 18.44 18.42 0.86
N SER A 41 18.32 18.00 2.12
CA SER A 41 19.07 16.87 2.67
C SER A 41 18.79 15.61 1.88
N LEU A 42 17.56 15.38 1.44
CA LEU A 42 17.19 14.21 0.65
C LEU A 42 17.60 14.29 -0.82
N LYS A 43 18.10 15.44 -1.31
CA LYS A 43 18.31 15.69 -2.75
C LYS A 43 17.05 15.30 -3.56
N LEU A 44 15.88 15.68 -3.04
CA LEU A 44 14.59 15.19 -3.54
C LEU A 44 14.33 15.60 -4.99
N TYR A 45 14.88 16.73 -5.44
CA TYR A 45 14.68 17.22 -6.81
C TYR A 45 15.93 16.95 -7.63
N ARG A 46 15.76 16.44 -8.86
CA ARG A 46 16.88 16.18 -9.78
C ARG A 46 17.64 17.46 -10.10
N ASN A 47 16.89 18.54 -10.36
CA ASN A 47 17.43 19.90 -10.47
C ASN A 47 16.83 20.76 -9.37
N GLU A 48 17.66 21.42 -8.56
CA GLU A 48 17.16 22.34 -7.52
C GLU A 48 16.41 23.55 -8.11
N SER A 49 16.65 23.90 -9.38
CA SER A 49 15.92 24.94 -10.10
C SER A 49 14.43 24.63 -10.28
N ASP A 50 14.05 23.36 -10.23
CA ASP A 50 12.67 22.91 -10.43
C ASP A 50 11.85 22.99 -9.13
N ALA A 51 12.49 23.41 -8.03
CA ALA A 51 11.89 23.56 -6.72
C ALA A 51 11.99 24.99 -6.19
N THR A 52 10.97 25.40 -5.46
CA THR A 52 10.99 26.67 -4.72
C THR A 52 11.89 26.56 -3.48
N ALA A 53 12.40 27.69 -2.99
CA ALA A 53 13.16 27.74 -1.73
C ALA A 53 12.36 27.15 -0.56
N LYS A 54 11.04 27.34 -0.57
CA LYS A 54 10.10 26.75 0.41
C LYS A 54 10.06 25.22 0.32
N GLN A 55 10.02 24.66 -0.90
CA GLN A 55 10.05 23.21 -1.12
C GLN A 55 11.37 22.60 -0.64
N LEU A 56 12.50 23.22 -0.96
CA LEU A 56 13.82 22.71 -0.60
C LEU A 56 14.04 22.64 0.92
N GLN A 57 13.44 23.56 1.68
CA GLN A 57 13.54 23.59 3.15
C GLN A 57 12.44 22.80 3.87
N ALA A 58 11.44 22.29 3.14
CA ALA A 58 10.32 21.60 3.75
C ALA A 58 10.66 20.15 4.12
N ASN A 59 10.16 19.73 5.28
CA ASN A 59 10.23 18.34 5.74
C ASN A 59 9.10 17.51 5.14
N LEU A 60 9.39 16.24 4.84
CA LEU A 60 8.37 15.24 4.55
C LEU A 60 7.41 15.07 5.72
N THR A 61 6.12 15.05 5.40
CA THR A 61 5.09 14.57 6.32
C THR A 61 4.87 13.09 6.08
N PHE A 62 5.09 12.27 7.11
CA PHE A 62 4.99 10.83 6.99
C PHE A 62 3.56 10.32 7.18
N ALA A 63 3.14 9.48 6.26
CA ALA A 63 1.92 8.70 6.34
C ALA A 63 2.20 7.26 5.95
N ARG A 64 1.29 6.37 6.34
CA ARG A 64 1.31 4.97 5.90
C ARG A 64 0.05 4.67 5.11
N GLY A 65 0.14 3.70 4.23
CA GLY A 65 -0.92 3.32 3.33
C GLY A 65 -0.91 1.85 3.00
N ALA A 66 -1.46 1.56 1.84
CA ALA A 66 -1.36 0.28 1.18
C ALA A 66 -0.36 0.42 0.04
N VAL A 67 0.31 -0.68 -0.30
CA VAL A 67 1.32 -0.73 -1.37
C VAL A 67 0.74 -0.56 -2.79
N HIS A 68 -0.59 -0.49 -2.91
CA HIS A 68 -1.27 -0.31 -4.20
C HIS A 68 -1.85 1.10 -4.27
N ALA A 69 -1.70 1.73 -5.43
CA ALA A 69 -2.22 3.05 -5.73
C ALA A 69 -2.66 3.11 -7.20
N SER A 70 -3.61 3.98 -7.51
CA SER A 70 -3.89 4.39 -8.88
C SER A 70 -3.43 5.84 -9.04
N LEU A 71 -2.47 6.07 -9.92
CA LEU A 71 -1.84 7.37 -10.14
C LEU A 71 -2.04 7.79 -11.61
N PRO A 72 -2.41 9.06 -11.87
CA PRO A 72 -2.52 9.60 -13.21
C PRO A 72 -1.12 9.83 -13.81
N ARG A 73 -1.05 9.96 -15.13
CA ARG A 73 0.23 10.16 -15.84
C ARG A 73 1.07 11.34 -15.33
N PRO A 74 0.50 12.53 -15.03
CA PRO A 74 1.28 13.65 -14.49
C PRO A 74 1.96 13.33 -13.15
N ALA A 75 1.33 12.52 -12.30
CA ALA A 75 1.92 12.11 -11.03
C ALA A 75 3.11 11.17 -11.25
N ILE A 76 2.99 10.24 -12.21
CA ILE A 76 4.08 9.33 -12.60
C ILE A 76 5.24 10.11 -13.24
N ASP A 77 4.92 11.06 -14.13
CA ASP A 77 5.91 11.92 -14.76
C ASP A 77 6.72 12.70 -13.71
N TRP A 78 6.03 13.27 -12.72
CA TRP A 78 6.69 13.94 -11.59
C TRP A 78 7.62 12.99 -10.80
N LEU A 79 7.16 11.78 -10.48
CA LEU A 79 7.96 10.77 -9.76
C LEU A 79 9.22 10.34 -10.54
N VAL A 80 9.12 10.24 -11.86
CA VAL A 80 10.17 9.66 -12.72
C VAL A 80 11.11 10.74 -13.27
N ASN A 81 10.62 11.93 -13.56
CA ASN A 81 11.36 12.97 -14.27
C ASN A 81 11.66 14.19 -13.38
N THR A 82 10.81 14.54 -12.40
CA THR A 82 11.03 15.70 -11.53
C THR A 82 11.82 15.35 -10.25
N VAL A 83 11.36 14.38 -9.46
CA VAL A 83 11.98 14.04 -8.16
C VAL A 83 12.89 12.82 -8.17
N ASP A 84 14.06 12.93 -7.53
CA ASP A 84 14.96 11.81 -7.24
C ASP A 84 14.61 11.20 -5.87
N LEU A 85 14.04 10.01 -5.89
CA LEU A 85 13.61 9.29 -4.69
C LEU A 85 14.69 8.35 -4.15
N THR A 86 15.85 8.22 -4.78
CA THR A 86 16.86 7.22 -4.40
C THR A 86 17.31 7.40 -2.96
N ARG A 87 17.67 8.62 -2.57
CA ARG A 87 18.13 8.87 -1.19
C ARG A 87 17.01 8.70 -0.17
N LEU A 88 15.78 9.12 -0.51
CA LEU A 88 14.60 8.91 0.34
C LEU A 88 14.33 7.41 0.53
N MET A 89 14.24 6.63 -0.54
CA MET A 89 14.04 5.18 -0.47
C MET A 89 15.17 4.50 0.31
N ASN A 90 16.42 4.91 0.10
CA ASN A 90 17.55 4.36 0.86
C ASN A 90 17.44 4.66 2.36
N GLN A 91 17.08 5.89 2.75
CA GLN A 91 16.87 6.24 4.16
C GLN A 91 15.62 5.56 4.76
N LEU A 92 14.60 5.26 3.95
CA LEU A 92 13.45 4.46 4.38
C LEU A 92 13.83 2.98 4.54
N ASN A 93 14.70 2.47 3.66
CA ASN A 93 15.17 1.09 3.70
C ASN A 93 16.34 0.87 4.66
N THR A 94 16.93 1.92 5.23
CA THR A 94 18.02 1.72 6.20
C THR A 94 17.44 1.07 7.46
N ASN A 95 17.82 -0.18 7.61
CA ASN A 95 17.58 -0.98 8.79
C ASN A 95 18.12 -0.22 10.00
N HIS A 96 17.30 -0.11 11.04
CA HIS A 96 17.80 0.21 12.36
C HIS A 96 18.62 -0.99 12.86
N TYR A 97 19.70 -1.36 12.16
CA TYR A 97 20.78 -2.14 12.73
C TYR A 97 21.53 -1.20 13.65
N SER A 98 20.90 -0.85 14.77
CA SER A 98 21.69 -0.59 15.97
C SER A 98 22.51 -1.86 16.15
N SER A 99 23.83 -1.74 16.05
CA SER A 99 24.79 -2.77 16.37
C SER A 99 24.49 -3.36 17.74
N VAL A 100 23.66 -4.39 17.79
CA VAL A 100 23.55 -5.24 18.98
C VAL A 100 24.54 -6.36 18.72
N ASN A 101 25.55 -6.46 19.58
CA ASN A 101 26.45 -7.60 19.61
C ASN A 101 25.61 -8.84 19.96
N ALA A 102 25.01 -9.48 18.96
CA ALA A 102 24.21 -10.67 19.12
C ALA A 102 25.16 -11.86 19.29
N SER A 103 25.55 -12.14 20.53
CA SER A 103 26.39 -13.27 20.89
C SER A 103 25.66 -14.63 20.83
N THR A 104 24.36 -14.65 20.51
CA THR A 104 23.56 -15.87 20.45
C THR A 104 22.80 -15.98 19.12
N PHE A 105 22.79 -17.20 18.57
CA PHE A 105 22.08 -17.56 17.33
C PHE A 105 20.57 -17.28 17.41
N GLU A 106 19.97 -17.41 18.59
CA GLU A 106 18.57 -17.05 18.90
C GLU A 106 18.31 -15.54 18.75
N ALA A 107 19.23 -14.67 19.19
CA ALA A 107 19.11 -13.22 18.99
C ALA A 107 19.26 -12.85 17.50
N LEU A 108 20.08 -13.59 16.75
CA LEU A 108 20.21 -13.42 15.30
C LEU A 108 18.91 -13.79 14.57
N LEU A 109 18.26 -14.89 14.98
CA LEU A 109 16.97 -15.33 14.43
C LEU A 109 15.80 -14.42 14.84
N GLN A 110 15.81 -13.87 16.05
CA GLN A 110 14.85 -12.85 16.48
C GLN A 110 15.06 -11.51 15.77
N ASN A 111 16.28 -11.12 15.45
CA ASN A 111 16.56 -9.92 14.64
C ASN A 111 16.19 -10.11 13.16
N LEU A 112 16.20 -11.33 12.64
CA LEU A 112 15.72 -11.64 11.28
C LEU A 112 14.19 -11.53 11.16
N CYS A 113 13.45 -11.67 12.26
CA CYS A 113 11.97 -11.58 12.27
C CYS A 113 11.42 -10.30 12.93
N ASN A 114 12.21 -9.59 13.76
CA ASN A 114 11.85 -8.30 14.38
C ASN A 114 12.20 -7.12 13.47
N PHE A 115 11.86 -7.24 12.20
CA PHE A 115 12.01 -6.16 11.26
C PHE A 115 10.90 -5.12 11.49
N GLU A 116 11.19 -4.10 12.29
CA GLU A 116 10.55 -2.78 12.11
C GLU A 116 11.15 -2.07 10.89
N GLU A 117 11.38 -2.81 9.79
CA GLU A 117 11.68 -2.23 8.49
C GLU A 117 10.47 -1.38 8.11
N MET A 118 10.74 -0.17 7.64
CA MET A 118 9.72 0.53 6.88
C MET A 118 9.50 -0.29 5.62
N GLY A 119 8.31 -0.89 5.48
CA GLY A 119 7.82 -1.23 4.15
C GLY A 119 7.79 0.07 3.35
N VAL A 120 8.85 0.36 2.60
CA VAL A 120 8.99 1.59 1.82
C VAL A 120 7.80 1.75 0.88
N ASP A 121 7.30 0.63 0.39
CA ASP A 121 6.08 0.48 -0.39
C ASP A 121 4.80 0.87 0.38
N GLU A 122 4.77 0.77 1.71
CA GLU A 122 3.66 1.23 2.55
C GLU A 122 3.78 2.69 3.00
N VAL A 123 4.94 3.34 2.88
CA VAL A 123 5.20 4.68 3.44
C VAL A 123 5.44 5.74 2.37
N LEU A 124 6.20 5.40 1.32
CA LEU A 124 6.69 6.35 0.33
C LEU A 124 5.54 7.11 -0.36
N ILE A 125 4.68 6.38 -1.09
CA ILE A 125 3.59 7.02 -1.86
C ILE A 125 2.63 7.79 -0.94
N PRO A 126 2.13 7.22 0.18
CA PRO A 126 1.32 7.96 1.16
C PRO A 126 1.95 9.25 1.67
N SER A 127 3.25 9.23 1.98
CA SER A 127 3.97 10.40 2.50
C SER A 127 4.10 11.51 1.46
N LEU A 128 4.33 11.14 0.19
CA LEU A 128 4.34 12.10 -0.92
C LEU A 128 2.95 12.72 -1.15
N GLN A 129 1.87 11.97 -0.93
CA GLN A 129 0.51 12.52 -1.04
C GLN A 129 0.22 13.60 0.00
N VAL A 130 0.59 13.38 1.26
CA VAL A 130 0.24 14.28 2.37
C VAL A 130 1.24 15.41 2.61
N SER A 131 2.35 15.40 1.89
CA SER A 131 3.37 16.45 1.95
C SER A 131 3.00 17.59 1.01
N ASP A 132 2.05 18.43 1.47
CA ASP A 132 1.40 19.47 0.66
C ASP A 132 2.39 20.39 -0.08
N VAL A 133 3.56 20.63 0.51
CA VAL A 133 4.55 21.56 -0.03
C VAL A 133 5.19 21.07 -1.33
N PHE A 134 5.35 19.75 -1.53
CA PHE A 134 6.04 19.23 -2.72
C PHE A 134 5.20 19.24 -3.99
N ASP A 135 3.90 19.51 -3.84
CA ASP A 135 2.96 19.71 -4.93
C ASP A 135 2.93 18.59 -5.98
N MET A 136 3.02 17.34 -5.51
CA MET A 136 2.85 16.16 -6.36
C MET A 136 1.49 16.24 -7.10
N PRO A 137 1.47 16.11 -8.44
CA PRO A 137 0.24 16.17 -9.21
C PRO A 137 -0.81 15.16 -8.72
N GLY A 138 -2.07 15.58 -8.65
CA GLY A 138 -3.18 14.74 -8.20
C GLY A 138 -3.22 14.45 -6.69
N ARG A 139 -2.34 15.04 -5.89
CA ARG A 139 -2.35 14.82 -4.43
C ARG A 139 -3.61 15.38 -3.75
N PHE A 140 -3.80 14.97 -2.50
CA PHE A 140 -4.80 15.54 -1.59
C PHE A 140 -4.13 16.22 -0.40
N THR A 141 -4.89 17.00 0.37
CA THR A 141 -4.34 17.69 1.54
C THR A 141 -4.09 16.74 2.71
N GLY A 142 -3.03 16.99 3.47
CA GLY A 142 -2.73 16.28 4.72
C GLY A 142 -3.72 16.56 5.88
N GLU A 143 -4.74 17.39 5.70
CA GLU A 143 -5.64 17.81 6.78
C GLU A 143 -6.44 16.66 7.40
N CYS A 144 -6.89 15.70 6.59
CA CYS A 144 -7.62 14.55 7.10
C CYS A 144 -6.75 13.67 7.99
N LEU A 145 -5.46 13.57 7.67
CA LEU A 145 -4.47 12.87 8.47
C LEU A 145 -4.26 13.55 9.83
N LYS A 146 -4.16 14.90 9.84
CA LYS A 146 -4.04 15.70 11.08
C LYS A 146 -5.23 15.51 12.02
N ARG A 147 -6.41 15.24 11.47
CA ARG A 147 -7.63 14.91 12.23
C ARG A 147 -7.73 13.42 12.63
N GLY A 148 -6.68 12.64 12.42
CA GLY A 148 -6.64 11.20 12.72
C GLY A 148 -7.56 10.34 11.84
N LYS A 149 -8.07 10.89 10.72
CA LYS A 149 -9.01 10.17 9.85
C LYS A 149 -8.26 9.35 8.82
N MET A 150 -8.55 8.05 8.78
CA MET A 150 -8.12 7.16 7.70
C MET A 150 -8.87 7.50 6.41
N LYS A 151 -8.14 7.50 5.30
CA LYS A 151 -8.72 7.62 3.95
C LYS A 151 -8.57 6.29 3.23
N GLY A 152 -9.72 5.68 2.96
CA GLY A 152 -9.84 4.55 2.05
C GLY A 152 -9.55 4.97 0.61
N PHE A 153 -9.45 3.97 -0.26
CA PHE A 153 -9.05 4.11 -1.65
C PHE A 153 -9.75 3.03 -2.48
N VAL A 154 -10.04 3.27 -3.76
CA VAL A 154 -10.79 2.34 -4.63
C VAL A 154 -9.91 1.28 -5.28
N THR A 155 -8.59 1.47 -5.32
CA THR A 155 -7.66 0.63 -6.07
C THR A 155 -7.79 -0.84 -5.66
N ARG A 156 -7.77 -1.15 -4.36
CA ARG A 156 -7.69 -2.55 -3.89
C ARG A 156 -8.64 -2.88 -2.74
N LEU A 157 -9.35 -4.00 -2.88
CA LEU A 157 -10.04 -4.71 -1.82
C LEU A 157 -9.09 -5.67 -1.12
N THR A 158 -8.99 -5.58 0.20
CA THR A 158 -8.26 -6.53 1.05
C THR A 158 -9.01 -6.67 2.35
N ILE A 159 -9.18 -7.90 2.81
CA ILE A 159 -9.77 -8.18 4.11
C ILE A 159 -8.69 -8.69 5.04
N TRP A 160 -8.51 -7.94 6.12
CA TRP A 160 -7.59 -8.29 7.21
C TRP A 160 -8.36 -9.09 8.26
N GLY A 161 -7.74 -10.17 8.74
CA GLY A 161 -8.31 -11.08 9.73
C GLY A 161 -8.29 -10.53 11.16
N PRO A 162 -8.89 -11.27 12.11
CA PRO A 162 -9.50 -12.60 11.94
C PRO A 162 -11.03 -12.58 11.73
N SER A 163 -11.65 -11.43 11.44
CA SER A 163 -13.11 -11.36 11.29
C SER A 163 -13.61 -12.18 10.08
N LYS A 164 -14.38 -13.24 10.36
CA LYS A 164 -15.01 -14.11 9.34
C LYS A 164 -16.17 -13.43 8.60
N ALA A 165 -16.66 -12.28 9.08
CA ALA A 165 -17.84 -11.62 8.52
C ALA A 165 -17.75 -11.35 7.00
N HIS A 166 -16.54 -11.15 6.49
CA HIS A 166 -16.30 -10.86 5.08
C HIS A 166 -15.34 -11.84 4.37
N CYS A 167 -14.81 -12.85 5.08
CA CYS A 167 -13.95 -13.88 4.50
C CYS A 167 -14.63 -15.25 4.64
N ARG A 168 -15.54 -15.56 3.71
CA ARG A 168 -16.35 -16.79 3.73
C ARG A 168 -15.51 -18.03 3.44
N SER A 169 -14.37 -17.88 2.76
CA SER A 169 -13.40 -18.97 2.62
C SER A 169 -12.85 -19.49 3.93
N GLY A 170 -12.83 -18.64 4.97
CA GLY A 170 -12.25 -18.92 6.27
C GLY A 170 -10.72 -19.05 6.24
N TYR A 171 -10.07 -18.79 5.10
CA TYR A 171 -8.64 -19.00 4.94
C TYR A 171 -7.89 -17.67 4.90
N PHE A 172 -6.92 -17.55 5.81
CA PHE A 172 -6.05 -16.38 5.92
C PHE A 172 -4.59 -16.78 5.75
N ARG A 173 -3.83 -16.00 4.99
CA ARG A 173 -2.37 -16.14 4.87
C ARG A 173 -1.72 -14.81 5.22
N HIS A 174 -0.87 -14.81 6.25
CA HIS A 174 -0.29 -13.59 6.83
C HIS A 174 -1.37 -12.56 7.20
N SER A 175 -2.44 -13.02 7.84
CA SER A 175 -3.60 -12.20 8.24
C SER A 175 -4.40 -11.57 7.11
N VAL A 176 -4.14 -11.91 5.85
CA VAL A 176 -4.94 -11.49 4.70
C VAL A 176 -5.83 -12.62 4.22
N CYS A 177 -7.12 -12.34 4.05
CA CYS A 177 -8.08 -13.29 3.50
C CYS A 177 -7.68 -13.72 2.08
N VAL A 178 -7.70 -15.02 1.83
CA VAL A 178 -7.60 -15.56 0.47
C VAL A 178 -9.01 -15.91 0.01
N PHE A 179 -9.49 -15.17 -0.97
CA PHE A 179 -10.83 -15.35 -1.52
C PHE A 179 -10.97 -16.70 -2.21
N GLY A 180 -12.03 -17.42 -1.85
CA GLY A 180 -12.51 -18.61 -2.55
C GLY A 180 -13.77 -18.31 -3.36
N ILE A 181 -14.32 -19.35 -4.00
CA ILE A 181 -15.51 -19.22 -4.87
C ILE A 181 -16.74 -18.70 -4.10
N GLU A 182 -16.85 -19.05 -2.82
CA GLU A 182 -17.88 -18.57 -1.89
C GLU A 182 -17.86 -17.05 -1.64
N ASP A 183 -16.73 -16.39 -1.90
CA ASP A 183 -16.58 -14.94 -1.73
C ASP A 183 -16.95 -14.16 -3.01
N PHE A 184 -16.98 -14.81 -4.17
CA PHE A 184 -17.01 -14.13 -5.48
C PHE A 184 -18.23 -13.23 -5.71
N ALA A 185 -19.41 -13.67 -5.27
CA ALA A 185 -20.62 -12.87 -5.40
C ALA A 185 -20.50 -11.53 -4.62
N TRP A 186 -19.90 -11.57 -3.43
CA TRP A 186 -19.69 -10.37 -2.61
C TRP A 186 -18.50 -9.53 -3.09
N VAL A 187 -17.42 -10.17 -3.54
CA VAL A 187 -16.24 -9.49 -4.08
C VAL A 187 -16.59 -8.73 -5.35
N SER A 188 -17.38 -9.30 -6.26
CA SER A 188 -17.78 -8.67 -7.53
C SER A 188 -18.70 -7.46 -7.32
N SER A 189 -19.55 -7.47 -6.29
CA SER A 189 -20.40 -6.32 -5.94
C SER A 189 -19.63 -5.16 -5.28
N ASN A 190 -18.37 -5.35 -4.91
CA ASN A 190 -17.59 -4.35 -4.19
C ASN A 190 -17.13 -3.20 -5.12
N PRO A 191 -17.14 -1.92 -4.71
CA PRO A 191 -16.72 -0.80 -5.55
C PRO A 191 -15.20 -0.72 -5.84
N LYS A 192 -14.37 -1.61 -5.29
CA LYS A 192 -12.92 -1.58 -5.58
C LYS A 192 -12.61 -2.09 -7.00
N LEU A 193 -11.47 -1.67 -7.55
CA LEU A 193 -11.02 -2.05 -8.90
C LEU A 193 -10.43 -3.46 -8.94
N MET A 194 -9.68 -3.86 -7.91
CA MET A 194 -9.07 -5.19 -7.80
C MET A 194 -9.25 -5.78 -6.40
N ALA A 195 -9.16 -7.09 -6.28
CA ALA A 195 -9.22 -7.79 -5.01
C ALA A 195 -7.94 -8.59 -4.76
N ASN A 196 -7.50 -8.60 -3.51
CA ASN A 196 -6.37 -9.37 -3.02
C ASN A 196 -6.75 -10.02 -1.66
N LYS A 197 -6.50 -11.31 -1.44
CA LYS A 197 -5.66 -12.24 -2.21
C LYS A 197 -6.48 -13.35 -2.87
N VAL A 198 -6.03 -13.86 -4.00
CA VAL A 198 -6.65 -15.00 -4.70
C VAL A 198 -5.58 -16.08 -4.92
N CYS A 199 -5.89 -17.36 -4.70
CA CYS A 199 -4.94 -18.46 -4.89
C CYS A 199 -5.50 -19.51 -5.86
N LYS A 200 -4.79 -19.77 -6.96
CA LYS A 200 -5.23 -20.67 -8.04
C LYS A 200 -5.41 -22.12 -7.57
N SER A 201 -4.49 -22.65 -6.77
CA SER A 201 -4.59 -24.03 -6.26
C SER A 201 -5.83 -24.22 -5.39
N GLN A 202 -6.16 -23.23 -4.57
CA GLN A 202 -7.32 -23.25 -3.69
C GLN A 202 -8.64 -23.10 -4.47
N LEU A 203 -8.63 -22.32 -5.55
CA LEU A 203 -9.75 -22.23 -6.50
C LEU A 203 -9.96 -23.56 -7.25
N ALA A 204 -8.91 -24.11 -7.85
CA ALA A 204 -8.97 -25.36 -8.60
C ALA A 204 -9.40 -26.54 -7.72
N TYR A 205 -8.82 -26.67 -6.52
CA TYR A 205 -9.18 -27.72 -5.57
C TYR A 205 -10.66 -27.65 -5.15
N ARG A 206 -11.19 -26.45 -4.90
CA ARG A 206 -12.59 -26.27 -4.49
C ARG A 206 -13.59 -26.41 -5.64
N VAL A 207 -13.20 -26.05 -6.86
CA VAL A 207 -14.02 -26.34 -8.06
C VAL A 207 -14.08 -27.85 -8.27
N LEU A 208 -12.93 -28.53 -8.26
CA LEU A 208 -12.84 -29.99 -8.40
C LEU A 208 -13.61 -30.73 -7.32
N SER A 209 -13.49 -30.31 -6.05
CA SER A 209 -14.21 -30.93 -4.93
C SER A 209 -15.73 -30.77 -5.03
N LYS A 210 -16.20 -29.65 -5.59
CA LYS A 210 -17.64 -29.43 -5.82
C LYS A 210 -18.15 -30.25 -7.00
N THR A 211 -17.41 -30.34 -8.09
CA THR A 211 -17.77 -31.23 -9.21
C THR A 211 -17.71 -32.70 -8.82
N SER A 212 -16.75 -33.13 -7.99
CA SER A 212 -16.65 -34.51 -7.51
C SER A 212 -17.77 -34.86 -6.52
N MET A 213 -18.20 -33.90 -5.67
CA MET A 213 -19.39 -34.07 -4.83
C MET A 213 -20.68 -34.14 -5.67
N GLN A 214 -20.80 -33.33 -6.73
CA GLN A 214 -21.97 -33.35 -7.62
C GLN A 214 -22.08 -34.66 -8.40
N SER A 215 -20.97 -35.27 -8.85
CA SER A 215 -20.98 -36.60 -9.45
C SER A 215 -21.42 -37.70 -8.47
N SER A 216 -21.02 -37.61 -7.19
CA SER A 216 -21.46 -38.58 -6.16
C SER A 216 -22.92 -38.43 -5.70
N MET A 217 -23.59 -37.32 -6.05
CA MET A 217 -25.01 -37.07 -5.76
C MET A 217 -25.94 -37.41 -6.93
N MET A 218 -25.41 -37.66 -8.13
CA MET A 218 -26.19 -38.11 -9.30
C MET A 218 -26.16 -39.63 -9.52
N GLU A 219 -25.45 -40.39 -8.68
CA GLU A 219 -25.42 -41.86 -8.68
C GLU A 219 -26.38 -42.50 -7.64
N LYS A 220 -27.55 -41.90 -7.41
CA LYS A 220 -28.65 -42.53 -6.65
C LYS A 220 -29.95 -42.54 -7.45
#